data_AF-A0A8H8WU48-F1
#
_entry.id   AF-A0A8H8WU48-F1
#
_cell.length_a   1.000
_cell.length_b   1.000
_cell.length_c   1.000
_cell.angle_alpha   90.00
_cell.angle_beta   90.00
_cell.angle_gamma   90.00
#
_symmetry.space_group_name_H-M   'P 1'
#
loop_
_entity.id
_entity.type
_entity.pdbx_description
1 polymer ?
#
loop_
_entity_poly.entity_id
_entity_poly.type
_entity_poly.pdbx_seq_one_letter_code
_entity_poly.pdbx_strand_id
1 'polypeptide(L)'
;MALDDLRSPPGNRLEALKGDRAGQHSIRINDQWRLCFVWCESGPHDVEIVDYHHEGRSFGMARSRTHPGEYLLEEYLKPLHLSARRLAEALDIPHNRVSDIVRGRRSVTADTALRLGRYFGTTAQFWINLQTAYDLANAQRSIDLSRIIPRAPSEVLPV
;
A
#
# COMPACT_ATOMS: atom_id res chain seq x y z
N MET A 1 21.40 0.03 18.03
CA MET A 1 21.49 1.05 16.97
C MET A 1 20.51 2.14 17.33
N ALA A 2 20.93 3.40 17.34
CA ALA A 2 20.10 4.54 17.75
C ALA A 2 19.41 5.15 16.52
N LEU A 3 18.21 5.71 16.70
CA LEU A 3 17.45 6.35 15.62
C LEU A 3 18.24 7.47 14.92
N ASP A 4 19.07 8.18 15.68
CA ASP A 4 19.95 9.25 15.17
C ASP A 4 21.05 8.75 14.24
N ASP A 5 21.44 7.46 14.31
CA ASP A 5 22.44 6.86 13.41
C ASP A 5 21.97 6.90 11.95
N LEU A 6 20.66 6.93 11.71
CA LEU A 6 20.07 7.05 10.38
C LEU A 6 20.22 8.44 9.77
N ARG A 7 20.66 9.46 10.52
CA ARG A 7 20.99 10.78 9.97
C ARG A 7 22.39 10.86 9.38
N SER A 8 23.20 9.80 9.51
CA SER A 8 24.61 9.76 9.10
C SER A 8 24.84 9.98 7.59
N PRO A 9 23.98 9.47 6.67
CA PRO A 9 24.04 9.90 5.27
C PRO A 9 23.46 11.31 5.11
N PRO A 10 24.19 12.30 4.56
CA PRO A 10 23.74 13.70 4.49
C PRO A 10 22.49 13.92 3.61
N GLY A 11 22.12 12.96 2.77
CA GLY A 11 20.87 12.98 1.99
C GLY A 11 19.63 12.51 2.78
N ASN A 12 19.81 11.96 3.97
CA ASN A 12 18.73 11.34 4.73
C ASN A 12 17.92 12.39 5.49
N ARG A 13 16.67 12.60 5.08
CA ARG A 13 15.72 13.46 5.81
C ARG A 13 14.83 12.60 6.70
N LEU A 14 15.32 12.31 7.89
CA LEU A 14 14.55 11.63 8.92
C LEU A 14 13.52 12.59 9.50
N GLU A 15 12.24 12.31 9.26
CA GLU A 15 11.13 13.14 9.71
C GLU A 15 10.17 12.30 10.57
N ALA A 16 9.87 12.75 11.79
CA ALA A 16 8.82 12.16 12.61
C ALA A 16 7.45 12.56 12.05
N LEU A 17 6.57 11.59 11.85
CA LEU A 17 5.23 11.83 11.30
C LEU A 17 4.29 12.36 12.38
N LYS A 18 3.33 13.19 11.96
CA LYS A 18 2.33 13.84 12.83
C LYS A 18 0.91 13.41 12.44
N GLY A 19 -0.08 13.72 13.27
CA GLY A 19 -1.48 13.32 13.05
C GLY A 19 -1.69 11.83 13.28
N ASP A 20 -2.47 11.17 12.43
CA ASP A 20 -2.81 9.73 12.53
C ASP A 20 -1.60 8.78 12.43
N ARG A 21 -0.41 9.32 12.16
CA ARG A 21 0.86 8.59 12.03
C ARG A 21 1.88 8.95 13.12
N ALA A 22 1.45 9.61 14.19
CA ALA A 22 2.30 9.89 15.34
C ALA A 22 2.95 8.59 15.87
N GLY A 23 4.28 8.58 16.02
CA GLY A 23 5.06 7.40 16.41
C GLY A 23 5.78 6.69 15.24
N GLN A 24 5.44 7.04 13.99
CA GLN A 24 6.21 6.62 12.81
C GLN A 24 7.25 7.66 12.41
N HIS A 25 8.29 7.17 11.77
CA HIS A 25 9.36 7.94 11.15
C HIS A 25 9.32 7.73 9.64
N SER A 26 9.79 8.71 8.89
CA SER A 26 10.01 8.56 7.46
C SER A 26 11.41 9.00 7.06
N ILE A 27 11.96 8.31 6.08
CA ILE A 27 13.22 8.62 5.41
C ILE A 27 12.92 8.84 3.93
N ARG A 28 13.42 9.96 3.38
CA ARG A 28 13.26 10.25 1.95
C ARG A 28 14.19 9.36 1.12
N ILE A 29 13.62 8.66 0.14
CA ILE A 29 14.39 7.88 -0.85
C ILE A 29 14.69 8.78 -2.06
N ASN A 30 13.67 9.46 -2.57
CA ASN A 30 13.81 10.48 -3.62
C ASN A 30 12.63 11.46 -3.56
N ASP A 31 12.38 12.21 -4.64
CA ASP A 31 11.35 13.24 -4.58
C ASP A 31 9.94 12.70 -4.37
N GLN A 32 9.66 11.50 -4.89
CA GLN A 32 8.37 10.83 -4.86
C GLN A 32 8.22 9.84 -3.71
N TRP A 33 9.28 9.11 -3.37
CA TRP A 33 9.20 7.95 -2.48
C TRP A 33 9.81 8.23 -1.11
N ARG A 34 9.11 7.77 -0.06
CA ARG A 34 9.63 7.76 1.31
C ARG A 34 9.50 6.37 1.91
N LEU A 35 10.48 5.97 2.72
CA LEU A 35 10.43 4.79 3.55
C LEU A 35 9.85 5.19 4.91
N CYS A 36 8.70 4.67 5.28
CA CYS A 36 8.06 4.87 6.58
C CYS A 36 8.25 3.65 7.47
N PHE A 37 8.42 3.86 8.78
CA PHE A 37 8.66 2.79 9.74
C PHE A 37 8.33 3.23 11.17
N VAL A 38 8.07 2.29 12.05
CA VAL A 38 8.05 2.50 13.51
C VAL A 38 9.46 2.22 14.03
N TRP A 39 9.97 3.05 14.95
CA TRP A 39 11.24 2.78 15.59
C TRP A 39 11.02 2.14 16.96
N CYS A 40 11.65 0.99 17.21
CA CYS A 40 11.68 0.35 18.51
C CYS A 40 13.11 -0.01 18.94
N GLU A 41 13.27 -0.58 20.14
CA GLU A 41 14.57 -0.92 20.71
C GLU A 41 15.37 -1.92 19.86
N SER A 42 14.69 -2.82 19.13
CA SER A 42 15.33 -3.78 18.20
C SER A 42 15.56 -3.21 16.79
N GLY A 43 15.16 -1.96 16.52
CA GLY A 43 15.34 -1.28 15.23
C GLY A 43 14.03 -0.87 14.54
N PRO A 44 14.05 -0.66 13.22
CA PRO A 44 12.88 -0.26 12.46
C PRO A 44 11.93 -1.44 12.22
N HIS A 45 10.65 -1.25 12.52
CA HIS A 45 9.54 -2.19 12.29
C HIS A 45 8.52 -1.55 11.35
N ASP A 46 7.63 -2.35 10.77
CA ASP A 46 6.58 -1.89 9.86
C ASP A 46 7.12 -0.99 8.73
N VAL A 47 8.20 -1.44 8.09
CA VAL A 47 8.92 -0.69 7.05
C VAL A 47 8.14 -0.74 5.73
N GLU A 48 7.76 0.42 5.21
CA GLU A 48 6.95 0.57 3.98
C GLU A 48 7.50 1.67 3.06
N ILE A 49 7.41 1.48 1.74
CA ILE A 49 7.71 2.54 0.76
C ILE A 49 6.38 3.19 0.34
N VAL A 50 6.25 4.49 0.59
CA VAL A 50 5.04 5.27 0.30
C VAL A 50 5.32 6.41 -0.68
N ASP A 51 4.35 6.68 -1.55
CA ASP A 51 4.36 7.85 -2.44
C ASP A 51 3.83 9.08 -1.68
N TYR A 52 4.64 10.12 -1.59
CA TYR A 52 4.33 11.34 -0.84
C TYR A 52 3.67 12.44 -1.70
N HIS A 53 3.63 12.28 -3.04
CA HIS A 53 3.13 13.32 -3.93
C HIS A 53 1.61 13.28 -4.19
N HIS A 54 0.87 12.29 -3.68
CA HIS A 54 -0.59 12.33 -3.69
C HIS A 54 -1.12 13.06 -2.44
N GLU A 55 -1.13 14.38 -2.55
CA GLU A 55 -1.78 15.41 -1.73
C GLU A 55 -2.50 14.97 -0.43
N GLY A 56 -1.89 15.35 0.71
CA GLY A 56 -2.58 16.14 1.73
C GLY A 56 -3.66 15.49 2.60
N ARG A 57 -3.99 14.21 2.40
CA ARG A 57 -4.75 13.43 3.38
C ARG A 57 -3.79 12.46 4.03
N SER A 58 -3.78 12.45 5.36
CA SER A 58 -3.25 11.34 6.13
C SER A 58 -3.77 10.05 5.50
N PHE A 59 -2.95 9.36 4.70
CA PHE A 59 -3.12 7.93 4.48
C PHE A 59 -2.74 7.27 5.81
N GLY A 60 -3.56 7.51 6.83
CA GLY A 60 -3.52 6.80 8.08
C GLY A 60 -3.80 5.35 7.74
N MET A 61 -2.76 4.52 7.81
CA MET A 61 -2.63 3.25 8.52
C MET A 61 -3.87 2.42 8.94
N ALA A 62 -5.09 2.67 8.47
CA ALA A 62 -6.31 2.14 9.08
C ALA A 62 -7.09 1.13 8.22
N ARG A 63 -6.64 0.76 7.02
CA ARG A 63 -7.41 -0.15 6.15
C ARG A 63 -6.60 -1.26 5.47
N SER A 64 -5.57 -1.79 6.14
CA SER A 64 -4.79 -2.98 5.72
C SER A 64 -5.65 -4.24 5.40
N ARG A 65 -6.96 -4.20 5.65
CA ARG A 65 -7.91 -5.29 5.39
C ARG A 65 -9.05 -4.92 4.44
N THR A 66 -9.06 -3.71 3.91
CA THR A 66 -10.15 -3.25 3.05
C THR A 66 -9.85 -3.62 1.62
N HIS A 67 -10.79 -4.31 0.97
CA HIS A 67 -10.65 -4.69 -0.42
C HIS A 67 -10.48 -3.41 -1.29
N PRO A 68 -9.61 -3.40 -2.32
CA PRO A 68 -9.39 -2.20 -3.15
C PRO A 68 -10.67 -1.63 -3.77
N GLY A 69 -11.65 -2.48 -4.03
CA GLY A 69 -12.96 -2.05 -4.52
C GLY A 69 -13.85 -1.35 -3.49
N GLU A 70 -13.76 -1.69 -2.21
CA GLU A 70 -14.43 -0.94 -1.14
C GLU A 70 -13.76 0.43 -0.98
N TYR A 71 -12.42 0.47 -1.04
CA TYR A 71 -11.66 1.72 -1.07
C TYR A 71 -12.04 2.60 -2.27
N LEU A 72 -12.13 2.01 -3.47
CA LEU A 72 -12.61 2.68 -4.69
C LEU A 72 -14.02 3.28 -4.50
N LEU A 73 -14.91 2.55 -3.83
CA LEU A 73 -16.28 3.01 -3.57
C LEU A 73 -16.31 4.21 -2.62
N GLU A 74 -15.66 4.09 -1.47
CA GLU A 74 -15.74 5.08 -0.39
C GLU A 74 -14.95 6.36 -0.71
N GLU A 75 -13.77 6.23 -1.32
CA GLU A 75 -12.85 7.37 -1.48
C GLU A 75 -12.97 8.05 -2.85
N TYR A 76 -13.50 7.37 -3.87
CA TYR A 76 -13.66 7.93 -5.21
C TYR A 76 -15.12 7.99 -5.65
N LEU A 77 -15.84 6.87 -5.68
CA LEU A 77 -17.17 6.84 -6.29
C LEU A 77 -18.20 7.67 -5.52
N LYS A 78 -18.30 7.51 -4.19
CA LYS A 78 -19.25 8.28 -3.37
C LYS A 78 -18.95 9.78 -3.38
N PRO A 79 -17.71 10.25 -3.14
CA PRO A 79 -17.42 11.69 -3.12
C PRO A 79 -17.58 12.36 -4.49
N LEU A 80 -17.33 11.63 -5.58
CA LEU A 80 -17.50 12.14 -6.95
C LEU A 80 -18.92 11.94 -7.50
N HIS A 81 -19.84 11.39 -6.70
CA HIS A 81 -21.20 11.00 -7.14
C HIS A 81 -21.18 10.15 -8.43
N LEU A 82 -20.17 9.30 -8.56
CA LEU A 82 -19.92 8.47 -9.74
C LEU A 82 -20.47 7.06 -9.52
N SER A 83 -21.29 6.56 -10.45
CA SER A 83 -21.77 5.18 -10.39
C SER A 83 -20.73 4.21 -10.96
N ALA A 84 -20.73 2.95 -10.48
CA ALA A 84 -19.89 1.90 -11.04
C ALA A 84 -20.11 1.70 -12.55
N ARG A 85 -21.34 1.93 -13.04
CA ARG A 85 -21.68 1.90 -14.47
C ARG A 85 -20.92 2.96 -15.26
N ARG A 86 -20.97 4.21 -14.78
CA ARG A 86 -20.27 5.35 -15.40
C ARG A 86 -18.76 5.22 -15.32
N LEU A 87 -18.23 4.70 -14.20
CA LEU A 87 -16.80 4.41 -14.11
C LEU A 87 -16.40 3.35 -15.15
N ALA A 88 -17.16 2.26 -15.29
CA ALA A 88 -16.84 1.23 -16.27
C ALA A 88 -16.84 1.74 -17.72
N GLU A 89 -17.78 2.63 -18.07
CA GLU A 89 -17.78 3.35 -19.35
C GLU A 89 -16.50 4.17 -19.54
N ALA A 90 -16.14 4.98 -18.54
CA ALA A 90 -14.97 5.85 -18.62
C ALA A 90 -13.64 5.07 -18.66
N LEU A 91 -13.62 3.88 -18.05
CA LEU A 91 -12.46 2.99 -18.06
C LEU A 91 -12.43 2.06 -19.29
N ASP A 92 -13.45 2.08 -20.15
CA ASP A 92 -13.61 1.17 -21.29
C ASP A 92 -13.49 -0.31 -20.89
N ILE A 93 -14.25 -0.71 -19.87
CA ILE A 93 -14.32 -2.10 -19.38
C ILE A 93 -15.77 -2.54 -19.14
N PRO A 94 -16.07 -3.85 -19.17
CA PRO A 94 -17.40 -4.35 -18.88
C PRO A 94 -17.94 -3.90 -17.51
N HIS A 95 -19.21 -3.47 -17.44
CA HIS A 95 -19.83 -2.96 -16.22
C HIS A 95 -19.79 -3.93 -15.04
N ASN A 96 -19.95 -5.23 -15.30
CA ASN A 96 -19.87 -6.27 -14.29
C ASN A 96 -18.49 -6.30 -13.61
N ARG A 97 -17.42 -5.97 -14.33
CA ARG A 97 -16.05 -5.94 -13.79
C ARG A 97 -15.92 -4.94 -12.65
N VAL A 98 -16.31 -3.68 -12.86
CA VAL A 98 -16.24 -2.64 -11.81
C VAL A 98 -17.20 -2.98 -10.67
N SER A 99 -18.40 -3.45 -11.01
CA SER A 99 -19.40 -3.87 -10.03
C SER A 99 -18.93 -5.00 -9.11
N ASP A 100 -18.19 -5.97 -9.63
CA ASP A 100 -17.65 -7.08 -8.84
C ASP A 100 -16.44 -6.64 -8.01
N ILE A 101 -15.60 -5.77 -8.56
CA ILE A 101 -14.48 -5.17 -7.81
C ILE A 101 -15.01 -4.42 -6.60
N VAL A 102 -15.95 -3.51 -6.80
CA VAL A 102 -16.56 -2.70 -5.72
C VAL A 102 -17.19 -3.57 -4.64
N ARG A 103 -17.77 -4.72 -5.01
CA ARG A 103 -18.37 -5.68 -4.06
C ARG A 103 -17.37 -6.63 -3.40
N GLY A 104 -16.06 -6.51 -3.69
CA GLY A 104 -15.05 -7.41 -3.15
C GLY A 104 -15.08 -8.83 -3.73
N ARG A 105 -15.80 -9.04 -4.85
CA ARG A 105 -15.93 -10.35 -5.51
C ARG A 105 -14.89 -10.58 -6.60
N ARG A 106 -14.12 -9.54 -6.95
CA ARG A 106 -13.10 -9.59 -7.99
C ARG A 106 -11.93 -8.72 -7.57
N SER A 107 -10.72 -9.27 -7.66
CA SER A 107 -9.48 -8.55 -7.43
C SER A 107 -9.22 -7.51 -8.52
N VAL A 108 -8.49 -6.44 -8.16
CA VAL A 108 -7.96 -5.48 -9.13
C VAL A 108 -6.76 -6.09 -9.84
N THR A 109 -6.88 -6.30 -11.15
CA THR A 109 -5.79 -6.79 -12.01
C THR A 109 -4.87 -5.65 -12.47
N ALA A 110 -3.70 -5.97 -13.02
CA ALA A 110 -2.79 -4.99 -13.60
C ALA A 110 -3.44 -4.11 -14.69
N ASP A 111 -4.23 -4.70 -15.61
CA ASP A 111 -5.01 -3.96 -16.62
C ASP A 111 -5.97 -2.96 -15.96
N THR A 112 -6.68 -3.39 -14.91
CA THR A 112 -7.64 -2.53 -14.22
C THR A 112 -6.93 -1.42 -13.44
N ALA A 113 -5.79 -1.72 -12.82
CA ALA A 113 -4.95 -0.77 -12.11
C ALA A 113 -4.39 0.33 -13.04
N LEU A 114 -3.94 -0.03 -14.25
CA LEU A 114 -3.50 0.94 -15.27
C LEU A 114 -4.62 1.89 -15.67
N ARG A 115 -5.83 1.37 -15.91
CA ARG A 115 -7.01 2.16 -16.28
C ARG A 115 -7.44 3.09 -15.16
N LEU A 116 -7.53 2.57 -13.92
CA LEU A 116 -7.86 3.36 -12.73
C LEU A 116 -6.84 4.47 -12.48
N GLY A 117 -5.54 4.14 -12.56
CA GLY A 117 -4.47 5.13 -12.42
C GLY A 117 -4.58 6.25 -13.45
N ARG A 118 -4.78 5.89 -14.73
CA ARG A 118 -4.94 6.86 -15.82
C ARG A 118 -6.16 7.75 -15.65
N TYR A 119 -7.28 7.22 -15.13
CA TYR A 119 -8.53 7.96 -14.97
C TYR A 119 -8.53 8.87 -13.73
N PHE A 120 -8.01 8.40 -12.60
CA PHE A 120 -8.03 9.14 -11.34
C PHE A 120 -6.77 9.96 -11.06
N GLY A 121 -5.78 9.94 -11.96
CA GLY A 121 -4.51 10.66 -11.76
C GLY A 121 -3.64 10.01 -10.67
N THR A 122 -3.72 8.69 -10.52
CA THR A 122 -2.89 7.89 -9.60
C THR A 122 -1.98 6.93 -10.36
N THR A 123 -1.12 6.20 -9.66
CA THR A 123 -0.28 5.17 -10.28
C THR A 123 -0.99 3.82 -10.33
N ALA A 124 -0.67 2.98 -11.32
CA ALA A 124 -1.15 1.59 -11.32
C ALA A 124 -0.61 0.81 -10.11
N GLN A 125 0.63 1.09 -9.70
CA GLN A 125 1.26 0.44 -8.56
C GLN A 125 0.50 0.68 -7.26
N PHE A 126 -0.07 1.87 -7.07
CA PHE A 126 -0.94 2.17 -5.93
C PHE A 126 -2.08 1.16 -5.78
N TRP A 127 -2.81 0.90 -6.86
CA TRP A 127 -3.93 -0.06 -6.85
C TRP A 127 -3.48 -1.51 -6.63
N ILE A 128 -2.33 -1.90 -7.22
CA ILE A 128 -1.74 -3.22 -7.00
C ILE A 128 -1.28 -3.41 -5.56
N ASN A 129 -0.71 -2.38 -4.93
CA ASN A 129 -0.30 -2.43 -3.54
C ASN A 129 -1.50 -2.63 -2.62
N LEU A 130 -2.63 -1.95 -2.87
CA LEU A 130 -3.86 -2.19 -2.12
C LEU A 130 -4.34 -3.64 -2.25
N GLN A 131 -4.31 -4.20 -3.46
CA GLN A 131 -4.71 -5.59 -3.69
C GLN A 131 -3.78 -6.57 -2.98
N THR A 132 -2.47 -6.34 -3.10
CA THR A 132 -1.43 -7.18 -2.48
C THR A 132 -1.57 -7.18 -0.95
N ALA A 133 -1.77 -6.00 -0.36
CA ALA A 133 -1.98 -5.87 1.08
C ALA A 133 -3.23 -6.64 1.55
N TYR A 134 -4.35 -6.49 0.83
CA TYR A 134 -5.57 -7.22 1.12
C TYR A 134 -5.39 -8.74 1.01
N ASP A 135 -4.74 -9.21 -0.07
CA ASP A 135 -4.54 -10.65 -0.32
C ASP A 135 -3.63 -11.26 0.75
N LEU A 136 -2.53 -10.60 1.12
CA LEU A 136 -1.65 -11.03 2.21
C LEU A 136 -2.38 -11.08 3.55
N ALA A 137 -3.14 -10.04 3.87
CA ALA A 137 -3.91 -9.98 5.13
C ALA A 137 -4.94 -11.11 5.25
N ASN A 138 -5.52 -11.56 4.14
CA ASN A 138 -6.42 -12.71 4.12
C ASN A 138 -5.67 -14.04 4.17
N ALA A 139 -4.60 -14.20 3.39
CA ALA A 139 -3.79 -15.42 3.37
C ALA A 139 -3.24 -15.75 4.76
N GLN A 140 -2.71 -14.74 5.46
CA GLN A 140 -2.12 -14.89 6.80
C GLN A 140 -3.08 -15.45 7.85
N ARG A 141 -4.40 -15.34 7.66
CA ARG A 141 -5.41 -15.90 8.58
C ARG A 141 -5.57 -17.41 8.45
N SER A 142 -5.23 -17.95 7.29
CA SER A 142 -5.51 -19.34 6.93
C SER A 142 -4.26 -20.20 6.86
N ILE A 143 -3.09 -19.59 6.72
CA ILE A 143 -1.82 -20.29 6.54
C ILE A 143 -1.12 -20.41 7.89
N ASP A 144 -0.92 -21.65 8.33
CA ASP A 144 0.00 -21.97 9.42
C ASP A 144 1.45 -22.00 8.90
N LEU A 145 2.22 -20.98 9.28
CA LEU A 145 3.63 -20.85 8.91
C LEU A 145 4.58 -21.43 9.98
N SER A 146 4.07 -21.97 11.10
CA SER A 146 4.88 -22.42 12.25
C SER A 146 5.90 -23.50 11.90
N ARG A 147 5.65 -24.28 10.84
CA ARG A 147 6.54 -25.34 10.35
C ARG A 147 7.67 -24.83 9.45
N ILE A 148 7.62 -23.57 9.02
CA ILE A 148 8.63 -22.97 8.15
C ILE A 148 9.71 -22.36 9.04
N ILE A 149 10.89 -22.96 9.03
CA ILE A 149 12.06 -22.45 9.74
C ILE A 149 12.81 -21.50 8.78
N PRO A 150 13.03 -20.22 9.16
CA PRO A 150 13.81 -19.31 8.32
C PRO A 150 15.22 -19.86 8.08
N ARG A 151 15.64 -19.92 6.81
CA ARG A 151 17.01 -20.30 6.46
C ARG A 151 18.00 -19.32 7.08
N ALA A 152 19.01 -19.83 7.75
CA ALA A 152 20.08 -19.00 8.28
C ALA A 152 20.87 -18.34 7.13
N PRO A 153 21.27 -17.06 7.22
CA PRO A 153 21.98 -16.36 6.15
C PRO A 153 23.26 -17.05 5.66
N SER A 154 23.88 -17.89 6.50
CA SER A 154 25.17 -18.55 6.27
C SER A 154 25.10 -19.97 5.67
N GLU A 155 23.92 -20.56 5.48
CA GLU A 155 23.80 -21.92 4.93
C GLU A 155 23.96 -21.93 3.41
N VAL A 156 25.18 -21.91 2.89
CA VAL A 156 25.43 -22.22 1.47
C VAL A 156 25.10 -23.70 1.25
N LEU A 157 24.05 -23.98 0.48
CA LEU A 157 23.78 -25.34 0.02
C LEU A 157 24.94 -25.76 -0.88
N PRO A 158 25.61 -26.91 -0.63
CA PRO A 158 26.56 -27.43 -1.58
C PRO A 158 25.80 -27.73 -2.89
N VAL A 159 26.30 -27.13 -3.98
CA VAL A 159 25.80 -27.29 -5.35
C VAL A 159 26.17 -28.67 -5.89
#